data_AF-A0A2G2PHR9-F1
#
_entry.id   AF-A0A2G2PHR9-F1
#
_cell.length_a   1.000
_cell.length_b   1.000
_cell.length_c   1.000
_cell.angle_alpha   90.00
_cell.angle_beta   90.00
_cell.angle_gamma   90.00
#
_symmetry.space_group_name_H-M   'P 1'
#
loop_
_entity.id
_entity.type
_entity.pdbx_description
1 polymer ?
#
loop_
_entity_poly.entity_id
_entity_poly.type
_entity_poly.pdbx_seq_one_letter_code
_entity_poly.pdbx_strand_id
1 'polypeptide(L)'
;MQIDIEYEASWRNSFLDGSNDEMIPKTGRKYIASITSLKTQGNYIKREVTKNTVMGLLNRLIGEQKKLYQARSEQNYYFKDIESLVAFDDKPEFCNEIVFLRNISGSTDQNSFTGMIKTSDPMFTSDYSKEFWGILALDFDKLTSFIIDDCKIEADIALDPISISDRFDEIGKIKALDKTVNLEKVLLVLDQYFPETNYLNKKEQIVPLTLYCSCLYLQYKRLLNKYDMSLVLTKQGKLSGISKRGFTKKGFMARFTTGKEKKIFGNPYMKESFVKGEGKSISTLSKANGILEIILDLPREKAKELKLMIENAGVSSFYLGKKGLAYVTNISTREVQR
;
A
#
# COMPACT_ATOMS: atom_id res chain seq x y z
N MET A 1 35.63 -5.66 28.53
CA MET A 1 34.73 -4.50 28.75
C MET A 1 33.29 -4.94 28.60
N GLN A 2 32.37 -4.39 29.39
CA GLN A 2 30.93 -4.61 29.29
C GLN A 2 30.18 -3.27 29.30
N ILE A 3 29.18 -3.14 28.44
CA ILE A 3 28.27 -1.99 28.35
C ILE A 3 26.84 -2.51 28.45
N ASP A 4 26.11 -2.06 29.46
CA ASP A 4 24.71 -2.44 29.65
C ASP A 4 23.81 -1.30 29.16
N ILE A 5 22.85 -1.64 28.29
CA ILE A 5 21.88 -0.70 27.72
C ILE A 5 20.48 -1.16 28.12
N GLU A 6 19.83 -0.38 28.97
CA GLU A 6 18.40 -0.54 29.21
C GLU A 6 17.59 0.10 28.09
N TYR A 7 16.50 -0.54 27.71
CA TYR A 7 15.60 -0.02 26.70
C TYR A 7 14.13 -0.33 26.99
N GLU A 8 13.27 0.58 26.55
CA GLU A 8 11.83 0.50 26.66
C GLU A 8 11.16 0.80 25.32
N ALA A 9 10.02 0.18 25.09
CA ALA A 9 9.13 0.39 23.95
C ALA A 9 9.81 0.32 22.56
N SER A 10 10.85 -0.51 22.41
CA SER A 10 11.56 -0.72 21.16
C SER A 10 10.70 -1.53 20.18
N TRP A 11 10.50 -1.03 18.96
CA TRP A 11 9.72 -1.72 17.93
C TRP A 11 10.55 -2.78 17.22
N ARG A 12 10.02 -4.01 17.17
CA ARG A 12 10.68 -5.21 16.63
C ARG A 12 10.14 -5.61 15.26
N ASN A 13 9.76 -4.61 14.45
CA ASN A 13 9.27 -4.80 13.08
C ASN A 13 9.85 -3.79 12.08
N SER A 14 9.97 -4.21 10.82
CA SER A 14 10.24 -3.31 9.69
C SER A 14 9.03 -3.19 8.76
N PHE A 15 8.91 -2.04 8.10
CA PHE A 15 7.79 -1.67 7.23
C PHE A 15 8.26 -1.24 5.83
N LEU A 16 9.56 -1.29 5.60
CA LEU A 16 10.22 -0.89 4.37
C LEU A 16 10.91 -2.10 3.75
N ASP A 17 10.92 -2.15 2.43
CA ASP A 17 11.73 -3.09 1.67
C ASP A 17 13.22 -2.67 1.62
N GLY A 18 14.03 -3.46 0.93
CA GLY A 18 15.47 -3.23 0.76
C GLY A 18 16.28 -3.32 2.06
N SER A 19 17.50 -2.78 2.04
CA SER A 19 18.39 -2.76 3.20
C SER A 19 18.60 -1.34 3.75
N ASN A 20 19.02 -1.26 5.02
CA ASN A 20 19.55 -0.03 5.62
C ASN A 20 21.09 -0.01 5.63
N ASP A 21 21.71 -1.10 5.18
CA ASP A 21 23.16 -1.29 5.11
C ASP A 21 23.72 -0.92 3.72
N GLU A 22 22.92 -0.23 2.92
CA GLU A 22 23.27 0.23 1.57
C GLU A 22 22.76 1.65 1.32
N MET A 23 23.18 2.24 0.20
CA MET A 23 22.74 3.56 -0.21
C MET A 23 21.22 3.59 -0.44
N ILE A 24 20.54 4.56 0.17
CA ILE A 24 19.09 4.72 0.01
C ILE A 24 18.80 5.16 -1.45
N PRO A 25 17.84 4.51 -2.15
CA PRO A 25 17.44 4.93 -3.49
C PRO A 25 16.93 6.37 -3.52
N LYS A 26 17.10 7.07 -4.66
CA LYS A 26 16.64 8.47 -4.82
C LYS A 26 15.14 8.64 -4.56
N THR A 27 14.34 7.63 -4.88
CA THR A 27 12.88 7.62 -4.65
C THR A 27 12.49 7.18 -3.23
N GLY A 28 13.47 6.91 -2.36
CA GLY A 28 13.26 6.30 -1.06
C GLY A 28 13.01 4.79 -1.14
N ARG A 29 12.82 4.17 0.02
CA ARG A 29 12.44 2.75 0.15
C ARG A 29 10.92 2.60 0.10
N LYS A 30 10.43 1.49 -0.44
CA LYS A 30 9.01 1.23 -0.62
C LYS A 30 8.37 0.89 0.73
N TYR A 31 7.23 1.50 1.01
CA TYR A 31 6.38 1.13 2.14
C TYR A 31 5.60 -0.16 1.83
N ILE A 32 5.79 -1.19 2.66
CA ILE A 32 5.22 -2.54 2.46
C ILE A 32 4.31 -2.99 3.60
N ALA A 33 3.87 -2.06 4.47
CA ALA A 33 3.03 -2.37 5.62
C ALA A 33 1.55 -1.97 5.45
N SER A 34 1.08 -1.80 4.21
CA SER A 34 -0.37 -1.68 3.95
C SER A 34 -1.08 -3.03 4.19
N ILE A 35 -2.37 -3.01 4.53
CA ILE A 35 -3.15 -4.25 4.77
C ILE A 35 -3.04 -5.22 3.59
N THR A 36 -3.09 -4.72 2.36
CA THR A 36 -2.96 -5.55 1.15
C THR A 36 -1.53 -6.04 0.97
N SER A 37 -0.53 -5.20 1.20
CA SER A 37 0.89 -5.59 1.12
C SER A 37 1.27 -6.65 2.15
N LEU A 38 0.72 -6.60 3.37
CA LEU A 38 1.02 -7.56 4.44
C LEU A 38 0.50 -8.98 4.16
N LYS A 39 -0.44 -9.13 3.22
CA LYS A 39 -0.90 -10.45 2.75
C LYS A 39 0.16 -11.16 1.91
N THR A 40 1.03 -10.41 1.25
CA THR A 40 2.14 -10.98 0.48
C THR A 40 3.18 -11.60 1.43
N GLN A 41 3.63 -12.81 1.10
CA GLN A 41 4.68 -13.49 1.84
C GLN A 41 5.96 -12.63 1.90
N GLY A 42 6.61 -12.60 3.07
CA GLY A 42 7.83 -11.82 3.30
C GLY A 42 7.62 -10.35 3.71
N ASN A 43 6.44 -9.76 3.52
CA ASN A 43 6.23 -8.33 3.84
C ASN A 43 5.96 -8.05 5.32
N TYR A 44 5.56 -9.05 6.10
CA TYR A 44 5.52 -8.97 7.56
C TYR A 44 6.91 -9.33 8.11
N ILE A 45 7.68 -8.30 8.48
CA ILE A 45 9.10 -8.44 8.86
C ILE A 45 9.24 -8.22 10.35
N LYS A 46 9.51 -9.30 11.10
CA LYS A 46 10.01 -9.24 12.48
C LYS A 46 11.51 -8.96 12.49
N ARG A 47 11.99 -8.29 13.53
CA ARG A 47 13.39 -7.91 13.71
C ARG A 47 13.83 -8.19 15.14
N GLU A 48 15.06 -8.64 15.27
CA GLU A 48 15.74 -8.85 16.54
C GLU A 48 17.00 -7.97 16.59
N VAL A 49 17.62 -7.85 17.76
CA VAL A 49 18.92 -7.20 17.86
C VAL A 49 19.94 -8.07 17.13
N THR A 50 20.68 -7.45 16.22
CA THR A 50 21.73 -8.13 15.45
C THR A 50 23.07 -7.46 15.70
N LYS A 51 24.14 -8.06 15.19
CA LYS A 51 25.46 -7.43 15.19
C LYS A 51 25.44 -6.03 14.57
N ASN A 52 24.72 -5.82 13.47
CA ASN A 52 24.60 -4.49 12.85
C ASN A 52 23.91 -3.49 13.79
N THR A 53 22.89 -3.93 14.54
CA THR A 53 22.25 -3.10 15.57
C THR A 53 23.26 -2.66 16.62
N VAL A 54 24.01 -3.61 17.18
CA VAL A 54 25.02 -3.36 18.22
C VAL A 54 26.14 -2.46 17.73
N MET A 55 26.68 -2.71 16.53
CA MET A 55 27.72 -1.86 15.95
C MET A 55 27.22 -0.46 15.66
N GLY A 56 25.96 -0.32 15.22
CA GLY A 56 25.32 0.99 15.07
C GLY A 56 25.25 1.76 16.38
N LEU A 57 24.94 1.08 17.50
CA LEU A 57 24.93 1.68 18.83
C LEU A 57 26.33 2.10 19.27
N LEU A 58 27.33 1.23 19.14
CA LEU A 58 28.71 1.54 19.53
C LEU A 58 29.26 2.75 18.76
N ASN A 59 29.01 2.83 17.44
CA ASN A 59 29.33 4.00 16.64
C ASN A 59 28.58 5.25 17.14
N ARG A 60 27.28 5.13 17.40
CA ARG A 60 26.47 6.24 17.91
C ARG A 60 26.99 6.75 19.26
N LEU A 61 27.42 5.86 20.15
CA LEU A 61 27.91 6.19 21.50
C LEU A 61 29.24 6.95 21.47
N ILE A 62 30.11 6.70 20.50
CA ILE A 62 31.34 7.49 20.30
C ILE A 62 31.13 8.76 19.46
N GLY A 63 29.88 9.08 19.13
CA GLY A 63 29.53 10.32 18.42
C GLY A 63 29.54 10.24 16.89
N GLU A 64 29.64 9.04 16.28
CA GLU A 64 29.53 8.88 14.83
C GLU A 64 28.17 9.38 14.32
N GLN A 65 28.20 10.20 13.26
CA GLN A 65 27.03 10.82 12.64
C GLN A 65 26.66 10.17 11.30
N LYS A 66 27.59 9.44 10.68
CA LYS A 66 27.37 8.72 9.44
C LYS A 66 26.57 7.44 9.68
N LYS A 67 25.99 6.90 8.62
CA LYS A 67 25.33 5.59 8.70
C LYS A 67 26.38 4.50 8.88
N LEU A 68 26.01 3.41 9.57
CA LEU A 68 26.93 2.30 9.85
C LEU A 68 27.65 1.77 8.59
N TYR A 69 26.93 1.60 7.47
CA TYR A 69 27.56 1.12 6.23
C TYR A 69 28.60 2.09 5.66
N GLN A 70 28.41 3.40 5.87
CA GLN A 70 29.37 4.43 5.47
C GLN A 70 30.59 4.40 6.38
N ALA A 71 30.37 4.36 7.70
CA ALA A 71 31.45 4.25 8.69
C ALA A 71 32.32 3.02 8.44
N ARG A 72 31.73 1.85 8.17
CA ARG A 72 32.46 0.61 7.82
C ARG A 72 33.27 0.71 6.53
N SER A 73 32.90 1.61 5.62
CA SER A 73 33.59 1.80 4.35
C SER A 73 34.80 2.74 4.47
N GLU A 74 34.99 3.38 5.63
CA GLU A 74 36.08 4.32 5.84
C GLU A 74 37.39 3.61 6.17
N GLN A 75 38.49 4.17 5.67
CA GLN A 75 39.82 3.60 5.87
C GLN A 75 40.21 3.57 7.36
N ASN A 76 39.77 4.57 8.12
CA ASN A 76 40.06 4.79 9.53
C ASN A 76 38.85 4.43 10.44
N TYR A 77 37.99 3.50 10.02
CA TYR A 77 36.88 3.02 10.85
C TYR A 77 37.37 2.49 12.20
N TYR A 78 37.00 3.17 13.28
CA TYR A 78 37.52 2.89 14.64
C TYR A 78 37.31 1.43 15.07
N PHE A 79 36.12 0.87 14.81
CA PHE A 79 35.78 -0.48 15.24
C PHE A 79 36.26 -1.58 14.28
N LYS A 80 37.05 -1.27 13.24
CA LYS A 80 37.45 -2.24 12.22
C LYS A 80 38.07 -3.52 12.81
N ASP A 81 38.98 -3.35 13.77
CA ASP A 81 39.69 -4.47 14.41
C ASP A 81 39.02 -4.94 15.70
N ILE A 82 38.01 -4.20 16.18
CA ILE A 82 37.25 -4.51 17.40
C ILE A 82 35.97 -5.30 17.08
N GLU A 83 35.40 -5.11 15.88
CA GLU A 83 34.07 -5.61 15.53
C GLU A 83 33.97 -7.14 15.67
N SER A 84 35.01 -7.91 15.36
CA SER A 84 35.04 -9.37 15.55
C SER A 84 35.02 -9.79 17.03
N LEU A 85 35.46 -8.93 17.93
CA LEU A 85 35.59 -9.18 19.38
C LEU A 85 34.33 -8.81 20.18
N VAL A 86 33.33 -8.22 19.53
CA VAL A 86 32.07 -7.83 20.16
C VAL A 86 31.13 -9.03 20.26
N ALA A 87 30.69 -9.40 21.46
CA ALA A 87 29.55 -10.27 21.71
C ALA A 87 28.41 -9.46 22.33
N PHE A 88 27.20 -9.99 22.31
CA PHE A 88 26.06 -9.36 22.99
C PHE A 88 25.03 -10.40 23.43
N ASP A 89 24.29 -10.06 24.47
CA ASP A 89 23.13 -10.81 24.96
C ASP A 89 21.94 -9.85 25.10
N ASP A 90 20.84 -10.12 24.38
CA ASP A 90 19.62 -9.32 24.44
C ASP A 90 18.61 -10.06 25.33
N LYS A 91 18.12 -9.41 26.39
CA LYS A 91 17.16 -9.96 27.35
C LYS A 91 15.80 -9.25 27.24
N PRO A 92 15.05 -9.44 26.12
CA PRO A 92 13.79 -8.76 25.88
C PRO A 92 12.60 -9.39 26.62
N GLU A 93 11.75 -8.55 27.18
CA GLU A 93 10.35 -8.85 27.46
C GLU A 93 9.48 -8.32 26.31
N PHE A 94 8.80 -9.23 25.61
CA PHE A 94 7.98 -8.89 24.46
C PHE A 94 6.52 -8.63 24.84
N CYS A 95 5.94 -7.59 24.27
CA CYS A 95 4.50 -7.38 24.21
C CYS A 95 4.05 -7.17 22.75
N ASN A 96 2.80 -7.52 22.46
CA ASN A 96 2.23 -7.39 21.12
C ASN A 96 1.14 -6.32 21.14
N GLU A 97 1.16 -5.40 20.19
CA GLU A 97 0.18 -4.31 20.10
C GLU A 97 -0.23 -4.01 18.67
N ILE A 98 -1.44 -3.47 18.51
CA ILE A 98 -1.89 -2.93 17.23
C ILE A 98 -1.55 -1.45 17.20
N VAL A 99 -0.71 -1.05 16.25
CA VAL A 99 -0.36 0.35 16.03
C VAL A 99 -0.90 0.83 14.69
N PHE A 100 -1.45 2.04 14.67
CA PHE A 100 -1.84 2.68 13.42
C PHE A 100 -0.61 3.30 12.73
N LEU A 101 -0.20 2.73 11.61
CA LEU A 101 0.92 3.23 10.81
C LEU A 101 0.41 4.19 9.73
N ARG A 102 1.17 5.28 9.52
CA ARG A 102 0.90 6.20 8.41
C ARG A 102 1.35 5.59 7.09
N ASN A 103 0.50 5.70 6.08
CA ASN A 103 0.85 5.34 4.71
C ASN A 103 1.26 6.62 3.94
N ILE A 104 2.52 6.66 3.52
CA ILE A 104 3.09 7.79 2.78
C ILE A 104 3.16 7.56 1.26
N SER A 105 2.65 6.42 0.76
CA SER A 105 2.66 6.11 -0.68
C SER A 105 1.72 7.00 -1.51
N GLY A 106 0.80 7.74 -0.86
CA GLY A 106 -0.20 8.54 -1.56
C GLY A 106 -1.35 7.72 -2.17
N SER A 107 -1.50 6.45 -1.79
CA SER A 107 -2.60 5.60 -2.26
C SER A 107 -3.97 6.19 -1.92
N THR A 108 -4.93 6.00 -2.82
CA THR A 108 -6.31 6.46 -2.69
C THR A 108 -7.26 5.31 -2.41
N ASP A 109 -8.30 5.60 -1.63
CA ASP A 109 -9.38 4.68 -1.31
C ASP A 109 -10.19 4.37 -2.57
N GLN A 110 -10.54 3.11 -2.78
CA GLN A 110 -11.23 2.67 -4.00
C GLN A 110 -12.73 3.03 -4.00
N ASN A 111 -13.33 3.15 -2.81
CA ASN A 111 -14.77 3.24 -2.63
C ASN A 111 -15.22 4.57 -1.98
N SER A 112 -14.28 5.45 -1.67
CA SER A 112 -14.54 6.70 -0.96
C SER A 112 -14.10 7.92 -1.77
N PHE A 113 -14.75 9.05 -1.51
CA PHE A 113 -14.47 10.35 -2.14
C PHE A 113 -14.41 11.46 -1.09
N THR A 114 -14.10 12.68 -1.52
CA THR A 114 -14.07 13.87 -0.67
C THR A 114 -14.80 15.04 -1.32
N GLY A 115 -15.29 15.98 -0.50
CA GLY A 115 -16.04 17.14 -0.98
C GLY A 115 -17.52 16.83 -1.23
N MET A 116 -18.19 17.76 -1.91
CA MET A 116 -19.61 17.70 -2.23
C MET A 116 -19.84 17.04 -3.59
N ILE A 117 -20.99 16.41 -3.76
CA ILE A 117 -21.39 15.74 -5.00
C ILE A 117 -21.94 16.78 -5.99
N LYS A 118 -21.54 16.68 -7.25
CA LYS A 118 -21.95 17.57 -8.35
C LYS A 118 -23.16 16.99 -9.08
N THR A 119 -24.35 17.14 -8.51
CA THR A 119 -25.60 16.66 -9.15
C THR A 119 -26.01 17.51 -10.36
N SER A 120 -25.56 18.76 -10.45
CA SER A 120 -25.79 19.66 -11.57
C SER A 120 -24.75 19.57 -12.70
N ASP A 121 -23.94 18.50 -12.72
CA ASP A 121 -22.99 18.30 -13.82
C ASP A 121 -23.76 18.02 -15.13
N PRO A 122 -23.38 18.66 -16.26
CA PRO A 122 -24.06 18.47 -17.55
C PRO A 122 -24.22 17.00 -17.97
N MET A 123 -23.32 16.12 -17.51
CA MET A 123 -23.41 14.69 -17.74
C MET A 123 -24.75 14.08 -17.27
N PHE A 124 -25.42 14.69 -16.29
CA PHE A 124 -26.68 14.22 -15.71
C PHE A 124 -27.88 15.13 -16.01
N THR A 125 -27.65 16.36 -16.48
CA THR A 125 -28.71 17.36 -16.69
C THR A 125 -28.94 17.73 -18.15
N SER A 126 -28.13 17.23 -19.08
CA SER A 126 -28.28 17.46 -20.52
C SER A 126 -29.44 16.64 -21.11
N ASP A 127 -29.87 17.03 -22.30
CA ASP A 127 -30.92 16.35 -23.08
C ASP A 127 -30.58 14.89 -23.43
N TYR A 128 -29.31 14.60 -23.69
CA TYR A 128 -28.82 13.23 -23.93
C TYR A 128 -28.71 12.38 -22.66
N SER A 129 -28.74 12.97 -21.45
CA SER A 129 -28.34 12.28 -20.22
C SER A 129 -29.20 11.04 -19.93
N LYS A 130 -30.51 11.12 -20.18
CA LYS A 130 -31.44 9.99 -20.04
C LYS A 130 -31.10 8.85 -21.01
N GLU A 131 -30.97 9.17 -22.31
CA GLU A 131 -30.64 8.19 -23.36
C GLU A 131 -29.23 7.61 -23.17
N PHE A 132 -28.29 8.37 -22.59
CA PHE A 132 -26.94 7.88 -22.36
C PHE A 132 -26.86 6.94 -21.15
N TRP A 133 -27.34 7.37 -19.98
CA TRP A 133 -27.25 6.59 -18.75
C TRP A 133 -28.28 5.46 -18.66
N GLY A 134 -29.39 5.55 -19.41
CA GLY A 134 -30.44 4.52 -19.45
C GLY A 134 -29.93 3.13 -19.87
N ILE A 135 -28.78 3.04 -20.54
CA ILE A 135 -28.07 1.77 -20.81
C ILE A 135 -27.89 0.93 -19.53
N LEU A 136 -27.58 1.58 -18.41
CA LEU A 136 -27.32 0.90 -17.15
C LEU A 136 -28.61 0.33 -16.52
N ALA A 137 -29.77 0.82 -16.91
CA ALA A 137 -31.06 0.32 -16.43
C ALA A 137 -31.60 -0.88 -17.25
N LEU A 138 -31.03 -1.15 -18.43
CA LEU A 138 -31.40 -2.31 -19.22
C LEU A 138 -31.07 -3.60 -18.46
N ASP A 139 -31.96 -4.59 -18.52
CA ASP A 139 -31.61 -5.96 -18.21
C ASP A 139 -30.67 -6.53 -19.27
N PHE A 140 -30.14 -7.74 -19.02
CA PHE A 140 -29.12 -8.30 -19.87
C PHE A 140 -29.64 -8.62 -21.29
N ASP A 141 -30.86 -9.13 -21.42
CA ASP A 141 -31.44 -9.47 -22.72
C ASP A 141 -31.66 -8.19 -23.55
N LYS A 142 -32.24 -7.14 -22.97
CA LYS A 142 -32.41 -5.84 -23.63
C LYS A 142 -31.08 -5.19 -23.97
N LEU A 143 -30.05 -5.36 -23.15
CA LEU A 143 -28.71 -4.89 -23.48
C LEU A 143 -28.18 -5.60 -24.73
N THR A 144 -28.37 -6.91 -24.86
CA THR A 144 -27.93 -7.64 -26.06
C THR A 144 -28.66 -7.20 -27.33
N SER A 145 -30.00 -7.02 -27.26
CA SER A 145 -30.78 -6.46 -28.36
C SER A 145 -30.36 -5.03 -28.71
N PHE A 146 -30.08 -4.19 -27.72
CA PHE A 146 -29.56 -2.84 -27.95
C PHE A 146 -28.25 -2.84 -28.76
N ILE A 147 -27.35 -3.78 -28.47
CA ILE A 147 -26.07 -3.88 -29.17
C ILE A 147 -26.28 -4.26 -30.64
N ILE A 148 -27.10 -5.28 -30.89
CA ILE A 148 -27.28 -5.87 -32.22
C ILE A 148 -28.23 -5.04 -33.10
N ASP A 149 -29.38 -4.65 -32.55
CA ASP A 149 -30.52 -4.13 -33.31
C ASP A 149 -30.66 -2.60 -33.25
N ASP A 150 -29.77 -1.91 -32.52
CA ASP A 150 -29.80 -0.45 -32.33
C ASP A 150 -31.15 0.10 -31.87
N CYS A 151 -31.78 -0.61 -30.93
CA CYS A 151 -33.08 -0.22 -30.37
C CYS A 151 -32.98 1.05 -29.52
N LYS A 152 -34.07 1.82 -29.48
CA LYS A 152 -34.19 2.98 -28.58
C LYS A 152 -34.22 2.55 -27.12
N ILE A 153 -33.65 3.39 -26.26
CA ILE A 153 -33.62 3.17 -24.81
C ILE A 153 -34.84 3.86 -24.20
N GLU A 154 -35.72 3.08 -23.59
CA GLU A 154 -36.91 3.55 -22.89
C GLU A 154 -36.78 3.42 -21.36
N ALA A 155 -35.68 2.85 -20.88
CA ALA A 155 -35.46 2.60 -19.47
C ALA A 155 -35.08 3.88 -18.72
N ASP A 156 -35.79 4.15 -17.61
CA ASP A 156 -35.55 5.30 -16.75
C ASP A 156 -34.61 4.94 -15.59
N ILE A 157 -33.73 5.87 -15.22
CA ILE A 157 -32.78 5.72 -14.12
C ILE A 157 -32.54 7.07 -13.45
N ALA A 158 -32.30 7.05 -12.14
CA ALA A 158 -31.89 8.25 -11.41
C ALA A 158 -30.56 8.80 -11.96
N LEU A 159 -30.58 10.08 -12.36
CA LEU A 159 -29.45 10.77 -12.97
C LEU A 159 -28.69 11.58 -11.93
N ASP A 160 -27.93 10.87 -11.10
CA ASP A 160 -26.98 11.48 -10.18
C ASP A 160 -25.76 10.58 -9.97
N PRO A 161 -24.62 11.13 -9.53
CA PRO A 161 -23.40 10.36 -9.37
C PRO A 161 -23.52 9.15 -8.43
N ILE A 162 -24.32 9.21 -7.37
CA ILE A 162 -24.46 8.10 -6.41
C ILE A 162 -25.22 6.97 -7.08
N SER A 163 -26.42 7.27 -7.60
CA SER A 163 -27.29 6.25 -8.21
C SER A 163 -26.60 5.54 -9.37
N ILE A 164 -25.89 6.28 -10.22
CA ILE A 164 -25.12 5.70 -11.32
C ILE A 164 -23.95 4.85 -10.80
N SER A 165 -23.21 5.33 -9.79
CA SER A 165 -22.11 4.57 -9.21
C SER A 165 -22.61 3.27 -8.55
N ASP A 166 -23.72 3.31 -7.83
CA ASP A 166 -24.26 2.16 -7.13
C ASP A 166 -24.85 1.15 -8.12
N ARG A 167 -25.41 1.63 -9.23
CA ARG A 167 -25.83 0.74 -10.33
C ARG A 167 -24.66 -0.02 -10.94
N PHE A 168 -23.48 0.60 -11.09
CA PHE A 168 -22.27 -0.12 -11.49
C PHE A 168 -21.85 -1.17 -10.46
N ASP A 169 -21.98 -0.89 -9.17
CA ASP A 169 -21.69 -1.85 -8.10
C ASP A 169 -22.66 -3.04 -8.12
N GLU A 170 -23.92 -2.83 -8.49
CA GLU A 170 -24.90 -3.90 -8.73
C GLU A 170 -24.54 -4.76 -9.95
N ILE A 171 -24.27 -4.12 -11.09
CA ILE A 171 -23.88 -4.81 -12.33
C ILE A 171 -22.59 -5.61 -12.11
N GLY A 172 -21.65 -5.08 -11.34
CA GLY A 172 -20.40 -5.75 -10.99
C GLY A 172 -20.56 -7.03 -10.17
N LYS A 173 -21.73 -7.25 -9.54
CA LYS A 173 -22.06 -8.48 -8.80
C LYS A 173 -22.69 -9.56 -9.67
N ILE A 174 -23.10 -9.24 -10.90
CA ILE A 174 -23.68 -10.22 -11.82
C ILE A 174 -22.61 -11.26 -12.17
N LYS A 175 -22.96 -12.54 -12.05
CA LYS A 175 -22.05 -13.65 -12.34
C LYS A 175 -21.64 -13.63 -13.81
N ALA A 176 -20.43 -14.10 -14.08
CA ALA A 176 -19.97 -14.33 -15.44
C ALA A 176 -20.86 -15.37 -16.13
N LEU A 177 -21.04 -15.21 -17.43
CA LEU A 177 -21.94 -16.01 -18.25
C LEU A 177 -21.13 -16.85 -19.24
N ASP A 178 -21.59 -18.08 -19.49
CA ASP A 178 -21.01 -18.93 -20.52
C ASP A 178 -21.35 -18.38 -21.91
N LYS A 179 -20.48 -18.68 -22.89
CA LYS A 179 -20.70 -18.27 -24.28
C LYS A 179 -21.91 -19.02 -24.84
N THR A 180 -22.84 -18.27 -25.39
CA THR A 180 -23.97 -18.78 -26.19
C THR A 180 -23.91 -18.17 -27.58
N VAL A 181 -24.61 -18.78 -28.55
CA VAL A 181 -24.64 -18.30 -29.95
C VAL A 181 -25.06 -16.83 -30.04
N ASN A 182 -26.01 -16.39 -29.21
CA ASN A 182 -26.45 -14.99 -29.18
C ASN A 182 -25.36 -14.06 -28.64
N LEU A 183 -24.62 -14.50 -27.64
CA LEU A 183 -23.54 -13.70 -27.06
C LEU A 183 -22.30 -13.62 -27.97
N GLU A 184 -22.05 -14.64 -28.79
CA GLU A 184 -21.01 -14.56 -29.82
C GLU A 184 -21.32 -13.46 -30.85
N LYS A 185 -22.58 -13.31 -31.26
CA LYS A 185 -22.99 -12.20 -32.13
C LYS A 185 -22.76 -10.84 -31.48
N VAL A 186 -23.11 -10.71 -30.19
CA VAL A 186 -22.85 -9.49 -29.40
C VAL A 186 -21.35 -9.16 -29.40
N LEU A 187 -20.50 -10.16 -29.16
CA LEU A 187 -19.06 -9.97 -29.15
C LEU A 187 -18.53 -9.55 -30.52
N LEU A 188 -19.00 -10.16 -31.61
CA LEU A 188 -18.62 -9.78 -32.97
C LEU A 188 -18.95 -8.31 -33.27
N VAL A 189 -20.14 -7.85 -32.88
CA VAL A 189 -20.52 -6.43 -33.05
C VAL A 189 -19.58 -5.54 -32.23
N LEU A 190 -19.37 -5.85 -30.94
CA LEU A 190 -18.51 -5.03 -30.09
C LEU A 190 -17.03 -5.04 -30.53
N ASP A 191 -16.55 -6.13 -31.13
CA ASP A 191 -15.19 -6.26 -31.64
C ASP A 191 -14.96 -5.37 -32.87
N GLN A 192 -15.98 -5.20 -33.73
CA GLN A 192 -15.92 -4.23 -34.83
C GLN A 192 -15.73 -2.79 -34.33
N TYR A 193 -16.33 -2.44 -33.19
CA TYR A 193 -16.18 -1.10 -32.61
C TYR A 193 -14.92 -0.95 -31.74
N PHE A 194 -14.50 -2.02 -31.07
CA PHE A 194 -13.50 -1.99 -30.00
C PHE A 194 -12.61 -3.27 -29.99
N PRO A 195 -11.81 -3.52 -31.05
CA PRO A 195 -11.11 -4.80 -31.27
C PRO A 195 -10.06 -5.13 -30.20
N GLU A 196 -9.55 -4.13 -29.50
CA GLU A 196 -8.55 -4.32 -28.45
C GLU A 196 -9.16 -4.69 -27.08
N THR A 197 -10.48 -4.85 -26.99
CA THR A 197 -11.17 -5.06 -25.71
C THR A 197 -11.39 -6.54 -25.46
N ASN A 198 -10.82 -7.07 -24.37
CA ASN A 198 -11.12 -8.42 -23.93
C ASN A 198 -12.37 -8.43 -23.05
N TYR A 199 -13.38 -9.18 -23.46
CA TYR A 199 -14.67 -9.35 -22.79
C TYR A 199 -14.76 -10.60 -21.89
N LEU A 200 -13.71 -11.42 -21.90
CA LEU A 200 -13.67 -12.72 -21.25
C LEU A 200 -12.79 -12.70 -20.00
N ASN A 201 -13.21 -13.47 -18.99
CA ASN A 201 -12.39 -13.74 -17.81
C ASN A 201 -11.40 -14.91 -18.06
N LYS A 202 -10.63 -15.29 -17.05
CA LYS A 202 -9.65 -16.41 -17.13
C LYS A 202 -10.28 -17.78 -17.39
N LYS A 203 -11.59 -17.93 -17.18
CA LYS A 203 -12.37 -19.15 -17.47
C LYS A 203 -13.11 -19.06 -18.81
N GLU A 204 -12.75 -18.09 -19.65
CA GLU A 204 -13.39 -17.80 -20.94
C GLU A 204 -14.88 -17.44 -20.86
N GLN A 205 -15.35 -17.00 -19.70
CA GLN A 205 -16.73 -16.55 -19.49
C GLN A 205 -16.84 -15.05 -19.70
N ILE A 206 -17.99 -14.62 -20.22
CA ILE A 206 -18.31 -13.22 -20.47
C ILE A 206 -18.59 -12.51 -19.15
N VAL A 207 -18.01 -11.33 -18.98
CA VAL A 207 -18.21 -10.49 -17.79
C VAL A 207 -19.26 -9.41 -18.12
N PRO A 208 -20.47 -9.44 -17.53
CA PRO A 208 -21.54 -8.50 -17.85
C PRO A 208 -21.15 -7.03 -17.70
N LEU A 209 -20.44 -6.67 -16.61
CA LEU A 209 -19.95 -5.31 -16.39
C LEU A 209 -19.13 -4.77 -17.59
N THR A 210 -18.30 -5.61 -18.20
CA THR A 210 -17.51 -5.23 -19.36
C THR A 210 -18.40 -4.91 -20.57
N LEU A 211 -19.49 -5.65 -20.77
CA LEU A 211 -20.46 -5.36 -21.81
C LEU A 211 -21.19 -4.04 -21.57
N TYR A 212 -21.74 -3.80 -20.37
CA TYR A 212 -22.39 -2.52 -20.04
C TYR A 212 -21.44 -1.32 -20.24
N CYS A 213 -20.18 -1.46 -19.81
CA CYS A 213 -19.18 -0.42 -20.01
C CYS A 213 -18.90 -0.15 -21.49
N SER A 214 -18.69 -1.17 -22.33
CA SER A 214 -18.53 -0.98 -23.78
C SER A 214 -19.80 -0.42 -24.43
N CYS A 215 -20.99 -0.78 -23.95
CA CYS A 215 -22.25 -0.25 -24.45
C CYS A 215 -22.39 1.25 -24.21
N LEU A 216 -21.90 1.79 -23.09
CA LEU A 216 -21.86 3.24 -22.89
C LEU A 216 -20.96 3.94 -23.93
N TYR A 217 -19.83 3.32 -24.31
CA TYR A 217 -18.98 3.86 -25.38
C TYR A 217 -19.63 3.74 -26.76
N LEU A 218 -20.38 2.66 -27.02
CA LEU A 218 -21.17 2.50 -28.23
C LEU A 218 -22.28 3.55 -28.30
N GLN A 219 -23.00 3.75 -27.20
CA GLN A 219 -24.06 4.74 -27.08
C GLN A 219 -23.53 6.17 -27.23
N TYR A 220 -22.37 6.48 -26.67
CA TYR A 220 -21.66 7.73 -26.97
C TYR A 220 -21.48 7.94 -28.47
N LYS A 221 -20.97 6.93 -29.20
CA LYS A 221 -20.77 7.01 -30.66
C LYS A 221 -22.08 7.22 -31.42
N ARG A 222 -23.18 6.60 -30.99
CA ARG A 222 -24.50 6.74 -31.61
C ARG A 222 -25.12 8.11 -31.37
N LEU A 223 -24.99 8.64 -30.16
CA LEU A 223 -25.55 9.94 -29.76
C LEU A 223 -24.78 11.14 -30.34
N LEU A 224 -23.53 10.97 -30.76
CA LEU A 224 -22.73 12.01 -31.43
C LEU A 224 -23.42 12.64 -32.65
N ASN A 225 -24.28 11.88 -33.34
CA ASN A 225 -24.99 12.36 -34.52
C ASN A 225 -26.23 13.20 -34.18
N LYS A 226 -26.65 13.22 -32.92
CA LYS A 226 -27.92 13.81 -32.47
C LYS A 226 -27.72 14.94 -31.45
N TYR A 227 -26.68 14.87 -30.63
CA TYR A 227 -26.44 15.76 -29.50
C TYR A 227 -25.00 16.27 -29.46
N ASP A 228 -24.79 17.39 -28.76
CA ASP A 228 -23.46 17.82 -28.38
C ASP A 228 -22.93 16.98 -27.22
N MET A 229 -22.03 16.04 -27.53
CA MET A 229 -21.40 15.14 -26.56
C MET A 229 -20.01 15.62 -26.10
N SER A 230 -19.62 16.87 -26.39
CA SER A 230 -18.27 17.40 -26.13
C SER A 230 -17.82 17.34 -24.67
N LEU A 231 -18.77 17.37 -23.72
CA LEU A 231 -18.50 17.35 -22.28
C LEU A 231 -18.46 15.94 -21.67
N VAL A 232 -18.83 14.92 -22.44
CA VAL A 232 -18.95 13.53 -21.96
C VAL A 232 -17.59 12.87 -21.77
N LEU A 233 -16.70 13.05 -22.74
CA LEU A 233 -15.35 12.49 -22.68
C LEU A 233 -14.37 13.47 -22.04
N THR A 234 -13.40 12.91 -21.34
CA THR A 234 -12.20 13.64 -20.92
C THR A 234 -11.38 14.07 -22.13
N LYS A 235 -10.43 15.00 -21.93
CA LYS A 235 -9.46 15.42 -22.97
C LYS A 235 -8.67 14.27 -23.61
N GLN A 236 -8.62 13.10 -22.96
CA GLN A 236 -7.98 11.88 -23.46
C GLN A 236 -8.96 10.94 -24.21
N GLY A 237 -10.19 11.39 -24.49
CA GLY A 237 -11.20 10.59 -25.20
C GLY A 237 -11.77 9.43 -24.37
N LYS A 238 -11.81 9.55 -23.04
CA LYS A 238 -12.29 8.49 -22.13
C LYS A 238 -13.40 8.99 -21.21
N LEU A 239 -14.33 8.12 -20.85
CA LEU A 239 -15.29 8.38 -19.78
C LEU A 239 -14.55 8.37 -18.42
N SER A 240 -14.87 9.31 -17.55
CA SER A 240 -14.18 9.43 -16.25
C SER A 240 -14.54 8.24 -15.35
N GLY A 241 -13.54 7.46 -14.94
CA GLY A 241 -13.76 6.28 -14.10
C GLY A 241 -14.43 5.08 -14.79
N ILE A 242 -14.71 5.16 -16.09
CA ILE A 242 -15.31 4.07 -16.87
C ILE A 242 -14.38 3.78 -18.04
N SER A 243 -13.79 2.58 -18.05
CA SER A 243 -13.09 2.03 -19.21
C SER A 243 -14.03 1.10 -19.98
N LYS A 244 -13.69 0.75 -21.23
CA LYS A 244 -14.45 -0.27 -21.98
C LYS A 244 -14.53 -1.63 -21.26
N ARG A 245 -13.59 -1.91 -20.35
CA ARG A 245 -13.52 -3.19 -19.62
C ARG A 245 -14.19 -3.17 -18.25
N GLY A 246 -14.43 -2.00 -17.68
CA GLY A 246 -14.93 -1.92 -16.31
C GLY A 246 -14.92 -0.52 -15.72
N PHE A 247 -15.42 -0.45 -14.49
CA PHE A 247 -15.68 0.76 -13.73
C PHE A 247 -14.69 0.90 -12.55
N THR A 248 -14.39 2.15 -12.18
CA THR A 248 -13.57 2.49 -11.02
C THR A 248 -14.25 3.61 -10.24
N LYS A 249 -14.89 3.25 -9.12
CA LYS A 249 -15.68 4.16 -8.27
C LYS A 249 -14.91 5.41 -7.87
N LYS A 250 -13.67 5.28 -7.38
CA LYS A 250 -12.84 6.45 -7.04
C LYS A 250 -12.62 7.44 -8.20
N GLY A 251 -12.40 6.94 -9.41
CA GLY A 251 -12.12 7.77 -10.59
C GLY A 251 -13.38 8.45 -11.10
N PHE A 252 -14.50 7.75 -11.05
CA PHE A 252 -15.81 8.29 -11.38
C PHE A 252 -16.22 9.37 -10.38
N MET A 253 -16.18 9.05 -9.08
CA MET A 253 -16.55 9.99 -8.03
C MET A 253 -15.63 11.23 -8.03
N ALA A 254 -14.31 11.08 -8.24
CA ALA A 254 -13.41 12.23 -8.31
C ALA A 254 -13.76 13.24 -9.43
N ARG A 255 -14.38 12.80 -10.53
CA ARG A 255 -14.89 13.71 -11.58
C ARG A 255 -16.14 14.46 -11.12
N PHE A 256 -17.02 13.77 -10.40
CA PHE A 256 -18.34 14.25 -10.00
C PHE A 256 -18.42 14.70 -8.54
N THR A 257 -17.27 14.91 -7.89
CA THR A 257 -17.17 15.55 -6.58
C THR A 257 -16.32 16.80 -6.66
N THR A 258 -16.49 17.72 -5.72
CA THR A 258 -15.66 18.95 -5.63
C THR A 258 -14.27 18.67 -5.07
N GLY A 259 -14.11 17.62 -4.27
CA GLY A 259 -12.82 17.17 -3.74
C GLY A 259 -12.10 16.18 -4.66
N LYS A 260 -10.83 15.91 -4.31
CA LYS A 260 -10.00 14.89 -4.98
C LYS A 260 -10.34 13.48 -4.46
N GLU A 261 -9.72 12.47 -5.06
CA GLU A 261 -9.74 11.11 -4.53
C GLU A 261 -9.32 11.08 -3.04
N LYS A 262 -10.02 10.30 -2.22
CA LYS A 262 -9.74 10.20 -0.78
C LYS A 262 -8.41 9.49 -0.57
N LYS A 263 -7.44 10.16 0.06
CA LYS A 263 -6.16 9.54 0.44
C LYS A 263 -6.35 8.54 1.58
N ILE A 264 -5.64 7.41 1.50
CA ILE A 264 -5.48 6.46 2.60
C ILE A 264 -4.33 6.94 3.46
N PHE A 265 -4.64 7.50 4.64
CA PHE A 265 -3.63 8.06 5.53
C PHE A 265 -2.80 7.02 6.28
N GLY A 266 -3.25 5.76 6.31
CA GLY A 266 -2.64 4.72 7.10
C GLY A 266 -3.55 3.53 7.32
N ASN A 267 -3.06 2.59 8.13
CA ASN A 267 -3.79 1.39 8.51
C ASN A 267 -3.25 0.84 9.84
N PRO A 268 -4.05 0.04 10.58
CA PRO A 268 -3.51 -0.78 11.66
C PRO A 268 -2.46 -1.76 11.11
N TYR A 269 -1.35 -1.92 11.84
CA TYR A 269 -0.33 -2.93 11.54
C TYR A 269 -0.76 -4.28 12.10
N MET A 270 -1.45 -5.05 11.26
CA MET A 270 -1.86 -6.40 11.56
C MET A 270 -1.90 -7.24 10.28
N LYS A 271 -1.47 -8.49 10.40
CA LYS A 271 -1.56 -9.50 9.35
C LYS A 271 -2.46 -10.61 9.83
N GLU A 272 -3.59 -10.78 9.15
CA GLU A 272 -4.46 -11.94 9.34
C GLU A 272 -4.04 -13.05 8.39
N SER A 273 -3.88 -14.26 8.90
CA SER A 273 -3.59 -15.47 8.13
C SER A 273 -4.39 -16.65 8.64
N PHE A 274 -4.73 -17.58 7.75
CA PHE A 274 -5.32 -18.87 8.12
C PHE A 274 -4.23 -19.94 8.17
N VAL A 275 -4.05 -20.54 9.33
CA VAL A 275 -3.11 -21.64 9.55
C VAL A 275 -3.91 -22.93 9.68
N LYS A 276 -3.57 -23.95 8.88
CA LYS A 276 -4.27 -25.23 8.87
C LYS A 276 -4.14 -25.88 10.26
N GLY A 277 -5.28 -26.16 10.91
CA GLY A 277 -5.33 -26.74 12.25
C GLY A 277 -5.51 -25.71 13.38
N GLU A 278 -5.07 -24.47 13.20
CA GLU A 278 -5.17 -23.40 14.21
C GLU A 278 -6.25 -22.36 13.88
N GLY A 279 -6.69 -22.29 12.62
CA GLY A 279 -7.70 -21.34 12.18
C GLY A 279 -7.12 -19.95 11.91
N LYS A 280 -7.86 -18.91 12.29
CA LYS A 280 -7.47 -17.51 12.03
C LYS A 280 -6.42 -17.07 13.05
N SER A 281 -5.24 -16.74 12.57
CA SER A 281 -4.12 -16.17 13.34
C SER A 281 -3.90 -14.71 12.97
N ILE A 282 -3.65 -13.87 13.99
CA ILE A 282 -3.39 -12.43 13.83
C ILE A 282 -1.99 -12.12 14.33
N SER A 283 -1.14 -11.62 13.45
CA SER A 283 0.19 -11.12 13.79
C SER A 283 0.19 -9.60 13.85
N THR A 284 0.65 -9.02 14.95
CA THR A 284 0.66 -7.56 15.19
C THR A 284 2.09 -7.04 15.37
N LEU A 285 2.27 -5.80 15.81
CA LEU A 285 3.59 -5.25 16.10
C LEU A 285 4.13 -5.88 17.39
N SER A 286 5.36 -6.35 17.38
CA SER A 286 6.07 -6.78 18.58
C SER A 286 6.88 -5.59 19.12
N LYS A 287 6.70 -5.29 20.39
CA LYS A 287 7.42 -4.27 21.15
C LYS A 287 8.21 -4.98 22.24
N ALA A 288 9.41 -4.50 22.53
CA ALA A 288 10.28 -5.07 23.55
C ALA A 288 10.76 -4.01 24.54
N ASN A 289 10.83 -4.41 25.80
CA ASN A 289 11.59 -3.75 26.87
C ASN A 289 12.68 -4.70 27.34
N GLY A 290 13.76 -4.23 27.94
CA GLY A 290 14.76 -5.12 28.50
C GLY A 290 16.14 -4.50 28.62
N ILE A 291 17.13 -5.39 28.74
CA ILE A 291 18.54 -5.03 28.86
C ILE A 291 19.30 -5.70 27.71
N LEU A 292 20.13 -4.92 27.04
CA LEU A 292 21.11 -5.39 26.06
C LEU A 292 22.50 -5.28 26.68
N GLU A 293 23.14 -6.42 26.90
CA GLU A 293 24.50 -6.53 27.43
C GLU A 293 25.47 -6.66 26.26
N ILE A 294 26.36 -5.69 26.09
CA ILE A 294 27.38 -5.71 25.04
C ILE A 294 28.72 -6.02 25.68
N ILE A 295 29.36 -7.09 25.22
CA ILE A 295 30.64 -7.59 25.74
C ILE A 295 31.71 -7.35 24.68
N LEU A 296 32.75 -6.60 25.03
CA LEU A 296 33.91 -6.39 24.17
C LEU A 296 35.13 -7.03 24.81
N ASP A 297 35.69 -8.04 24.16
CA ASP A 297 36.93 -8.68 24.56
C ASP A 297 38.12 -7.80 24.18
N LEU A 298 38.49 -6.89 25.07
CA LEU A 298 39.49 -5.85 24.86
C LEU A 298 40.43 -5.75 26.06
N PRO A 299 41.73 -5.47 25.83
CA PRO A 299 42.64 -5.11 26.91
C PRO A 299 42.12 -3.92 27.71
N ARG A 300 42.40 -3.89 29.01
CA ARG A 300 41.89 -2.85 29.92
C ARG A 300 42.17 -1.42 29.47
N GLU A 301 43.34 -1.15 28.88
CA GLU A 301 43.68 0.19 28.39
C GLU A 301 42.81 0.60 27.19
N LYS A 302 42.54 -0.31 26.26
CA LYS A 302 41.60 -0.07 25.16
C LYS A 302 40.16 0.12 25.65
N ALA A 303 39.77 -0.60 26.70
CA ALA A 303 38.46 -0.40 27.33
C ALA A 303 38.32 0.99 27.97
N LYS A 304 39.38 1.50 28.61
CA LYS A 304 39.40 2.88 29.17
C LYS A 304 39.36 3.93 28.07
N GLU A 305 40.11 3.73 26.97
CA GLU A 305 40.09 4.62 25.80
C GLU A 305 38.66 4.75 25.25
N LEU A 306 37.99 3.62 25.00
CA LEU A 306 36.62 3.61 24.49
C LEU A 306 35.64 4.27 25.47
N LYS A 307 35.77 4.00 26.78
CA LYS A 307 34.95 4.67 27.80
C LYS A 307 35.12 6.19 27.75
N LEU A 308 36.35 6.69 27.67
CA LEU A 308 36.64 8.12 27.56
C LEU A 308 36.05 8.72 26.27
N MET A 309 36.10 8.01 25.15
CA MET A 309 35.46 8.45 23.90
C MET A 309 33.94 8.60 24.05
N ILE A 310 33.29 7.65 24.74
CA ILE A 310 31.84 7.72 25.01
C ILE A 310 31.50 8.90 25.92
N GLU A 311 32.27 9.10 26.99
CA GLU A 311 32.10 10.23 27.92
C GLU A 311 32.28 11.57 27.21
N ASN A 312 33.31 11.70 26.37
CA ASN A 312 33.57 12.90 25.57
C ASN A 312 32.48 13.17 24.53
N ALA A 313 31.90 12.13 23.93
CA ALA A 313 30.82 12.26 22.96
C ALA A 313 29.49 12.70 23.61
N GLY A 314 29.30 12.42 24.91
CA GLY A 314 28.18 12.93 25.70
C GLY A 314 26.80 12.44 25.25
N VAL A 315 26.71 11.23 24.70
CA VAL A 315 25.46 10.66 24.17
C VAL A 315 24.64 10.05 25.29
N SER A 316 23.51 10.68 25.64
CA SER A 316 22.72 10.32 26.82
C SER A 316 21.55 9.36 26.56
N SER A 317 20.72 9.65 25.55
CA SER A 317 19.52 8.85 25.23
C SER A 317 19.38 8.65 23.72
N PHE A 318 18.95 7.45 23.31
CA PHE A 318 18.79 7.07 21.92
C PHE A 318 17.69 6.01 21.74
N TYR A 319 17.46 5.57 20.51
CA TYR A 319 16.54 4.47 20.20
C TYR A 319 17.31 3.16 20.01
N LEU A 320 16.82 2.05 20.54
CA LEU A 320 17.32 0.71 20.18
C LEU A 320 16.53 0.18 18.96
N GLY A 321 17.18 0.13 17.80
CA GLY A 321 16.56 -0.32 16.56
C GLY A 321 15.57 0.71 15.99
N LYS A 322 14.30 0.69 16.42
CA LYS A 322 13.24 1.58 15.91
C LYS A 322 12.34 2.07 17.04
N LYS A 323 12.24 3.39 17.20
CA LYS A 323 11.45 4.04 18.28
C LYS A 323 11.82 3.48 19.67
N GLY A 324 11.11 3.89 20.72
CA GLY A 324 11.38 3.52 22.10
C GLY A 324 12.27 4.52 22.84
N LEU A 325 12.87 4.11 23.93
CA LEU A 325 13.90 4.85 24.66
C LEU A 325 14.97 3.85 25.05
N ALA A 326 16.23 4.23 24.93
CA ALA A 326 17.36 3.44 25.38
C ALA A 326 18.45 4.36 25.93
N TYR A 327 19.15 3.90 26.95
CA TYR A 327 20.24 4.62 27.60
C TYR A 327 21.25 3.64 28.18
N VAL A 328 22.48 4.10 28.36
CA VAL A 328 23.54 3.30 28.98
C VAL A 328 23.37 3.36 30.50
N THR A 329 23.25 2.21 31.15
CA THR A 329 23.16 2.14 32.61
C THR A 329 24.49 1.85 33.29
N ASN A 330 25.35 1.10 32.61
CA ASN A 330 26.61 0.68 33.19
C ASN A 330 27.70 0.53 32.11
N ILE A 331 28.92 0.93 32.46
CA ILE A 331 30.13 0.72 31.65
C ILE A 331 31.24 0.19 32.56
N SER A 332 31.56 -1.10 32.41
CA SER A 332 32.64 -1.77 33.12
C SER A 332 33.86 -1.96 32.22
N THR A 333 35.00 -1.38 32.61
CA THR A 333 36.29 -1.54 31.91
C THR A 333 37.10 -2.75 32.39
N ARG A 334 36.53 -3.57 33.27
CA ARG A 334 37.18 -4.81 33.72
C ARG A 334 37.29 -5.81 32.57
N GLU A 335 38.33 -6.62 32.63
CA GLU A 335 38.46 -7.79 31.75
C GLU A 335 37.33 -8.77 32.11
N VAL A 336 36.64 -9.24 31.08
CA VAL A 336 35.51 -10.15 31.26
C VAL A 336 36.11 -11.55 31.27
N GLN A 337 36.20 -12.19 32.44
CA GLN A 337 36.54 -13.61 32.52
C GLN A 337 35.38 -14.39 31.90
N ARG A 338 35.64 -15.07 30.78
CA ARG A 338 34.70 -15.99 30.14
C ARG A 338 34.68 -17.33 30.86
#